data_AF-A0A4R2IUA4-F1
#
_entry.id   AF-A0A4R2IUA4-F1
#
_cell.length_a   1.000
_cell.length_b   1.000
_cell.length_c   1.000
_cell.angle_alpha   90.00
_cell.angle_beta   90.00
_cell.angle_gamma   90.00
#
_symmetry.space_group_name_H-M   'P 1'
#
loop_
_entity.id
_entity.type
_entity.pdbx_description
1 polymer ?
#
loop_
_entity_poly.entity_id
_entity_poly.type
_entity_poly.pdbx_seq_one_letter_code
_entity_poly.pdbx_strand_id
1 'polypeptide(L)'
;MGLDANYPAVTMNDPNGHVTVYNQDHVPIGRLGPTPFESPSVNVTCRRTAWEDRDWYRLLNPDGWDAPATSAYVSADETHELNPGQPYPIPSCKNLGCRRKAGQAAAAGVLAAGAITAIRSWRRRSDSPGTA
;
A
#
# COMPACT_ATOMS: atom_id res chain seq x y z
N MET A 1 14.10 -11.94 1.05
CA MET A 1 12.67 -11.87 1.49
C MET A 1 11.73 -12.53 0.47
N GLY A 2 10.62 -13.16 0.90
CA GLY A 2 9.63 -13.76 -0.01
C GLY A 2 8.58 -12.76 -0.52
N LEU A 3 7.96 -13.04 -1.67
CA LEU A 3 6.90 -12.19 -2.23
C LEU A 3 5.52 -12.52 -1.62
N ASP A 4 4.77 -11.50 -1.21
CA ASP A 4 3.36 -11.58 -0.82
C ASP A 4 2.46 -11.32 -2.02
N ALA A 5 1.58 -12.28 -2.35
CA ALA A 5 0.66 -12.22 -3.48
C ALA A 5 -0.39 -11.09 -3.37
N ASN A 6 -0.62 -10.55 -2.18
CA ASN A 6 -1.60 -9.49 -1.95
C ASN A 6 -1.06 -8.10 -2.26
N TYR A 7 0.24 -7.97 -2.52
CA TYR A 7 0.89 -6.71 -2.81
C TYR A 7 1.48 -6.73 -4.22
N PRO A 8 1.44 -5.59 -4.93
CA PRO A 8 2.18 -5.49 -6.17
C PRO A 8 3.67 -5.68 -5.91
N ALA A 9 4.38 -6.15 -6.93
CA ALA A 9 5.81 -6.40 -6.86
C ALA A 9 6.52 -5.75 -8.05
N VAL A 10 7.76 -5.37 -7.84
CA VAL A 10 8.67 -4.91 -8.87
C VAL A 10 9.86 -5.86 -8.94
N THR A 11 10.45 -5.96 -10.11
CA THR A 11 11.66 -6.73 -10.38
C THR A 11 12.68 -5.85 -11.06
N MET A 12 13.95 -6.19 -10.89
CA MET A 12 15.05 -5.48 -11.51
C MET A 12 15.02 -5.56 -13.04
N ASN A 13 15.47 -4.50 -13.71
CA ASN A 13 15.58 -4.46 -15.17
C ASN A 13 16.71 -5.37 -15.69
N ASP A 14 17.84 -5.41 -14.99
CA ASP A 14 18.95 -6.31 -15.28
C ASP A 14 18.93 -7.53 -14.35
N PRO A 15 18.65 -8.75 -14.86
CA PRO A 15 18.57 -9.96 -14.05
C PRO A 15 19.92 -10.40 -13.45
N ASN A 16 21.05 -9.92 -13.99
CA ASN A 16 22.38 -10.22 -13.48
C ASN A 16 22.98 -9.05 -12.68
N GLY A 17 22.25 -7.93 -12.59
CA GLY A 17 22.71 -6.71 -11.95
C GLY A 17 22.42 -6.70 -10.46
N HIS A 18 22.38 -5.49 -9.91
CA HIS A 18 21.86 -5.20 -8.57
C HIS A 18 21.16 -3.84 -8.59
N VAL A 19 20.19 -3.64 -7.72
CA VAL A 19 19.52 -2.35 -7.54
C VAL A 19 19.72 -1.88 -6.12
N THR A 20 20.11 -0.61 -5.96
CA THR A 20 20.36 -0.05 -4.64
C THR A 20 19.04 0.26 -3.94
N VAL A 21 18.95 -0.13 -2.67
CA VAL A 21 17.83 0.21 -1.80
C VAL A 21 18.20 1.43 -0.97
N TYR A 22 17.34 2.44 -0.97
CA TYR A 22 17.53 3.70 -0.26
C TYR A 22 16.51 3.86 0.86
N ASN A 23 16.87 4.54 1.95
CA ASN A 23 15.92 4.89 3.02
C ASN A 23 15.13 6.19 2.69
N GLN A 24 14.32 6.65 3.65
CA GLN A 24 13.56 7.89 3.54
C GLN A 24 14.40 9.16 3.36
N ASP A 25 15.68 9.12 3.72
CA ASP A 25 16.64 10.23 3.62
C ASP A 25 17.53 10.09 2.38
N HIS A 26 17.20 9.16 1.47
CA HIS A 26 17.99 8.85 0.26
C HIS A 26 19.42 8.37 0.54
N VAL A 27 19.62 7.71 1.69
CA VAL A 27 20.86 7.03 2.03
C VAL A 27 20.77 5.57 1.59
N PRO A 28 21.79 5.00 0.93
CA PRO A 28 21.80 3.59 0.56
C PRO A 28 21.86 2.71 1.81
N ILE A 29 20.97 1.73 1.90
CA ILE A 29 20.83 0.81 3.04
C ILE A 29 20.95 -0.66 2.68
N GLY A 30 20.95 -0.99 1.38
CA GLY A 30 20.99 -2.38 0.92
C GLY A 30 20.95 -2.52 -0.59
N ARG A 31 20.83 -3.77 -1.06
CA ARG A 31 20.80 -4.10 -2.50
C ARG A 31 19.83 -5.25 -2.80
N LEU A 32 19.07 -5.10 -3.88
CA LEU A 32 18.36 -6.19 -4.55
C LEU A 32 19.29 -6.84 -5.57
N GLY A 33 19.06 -8.12 -5.87
CA GLY A 33 19.83 -8.86 -6.86
C GLY A 33 19.68 -10.38 -6.72
N PRO A 34 20.30 -11.16 -7.62
CA PRO A 34 20.46 -12.60 -7.43
C PRO A 34 21.35 -12.90 -6.21
N THR A 35 21.33 -14.14 -5.72
CA THR A 35 22.20 -14.60 -4.62
C THR A 35 23.64 -14.09 -4.83
N PRO A 36 24.28 -13.44 -3.83
CA PRO A 36 23.95 -13.43 -2.40
C PRO A 36 23.02 -12.28 -1.93
N PHE A 37 22.42 -11.51 -2.83
CA PHE A 37 21.52 -10.42 -2.46
C PHE A 37 20.12 -10.94 -2.04
N GLU A 38 19.32 -10.05 -1.43
CA GLU A 38 18.02 -10.37 -0.81
C GLU A 38 17.03 -11.11 -1.73
N SER A 39 16.87 -10.60 -2.96
CA SER A 39 16.00 -11.11 -4.02
C SER A 39 16.06 -10.15 -5.23
N PRO A 40 15.90 -10.63 -6.48
CA PRO A 40 15.74 -9.77 -7.67
C PRO A 40 14.37 -9.08 -7.74
N SER A 41 13.39 -9.54 -6.95
CA SER A 41 12.03 -9.01 -6.91
C SER A 41 11.61 -8.67 -5.48
N VAL A 42 10.81 -7.60 -5.31
CA VAL A 42 10.34 -7.16 -3.99
C VAL A 42 8.90 -6.62 -4.06
N ASN A 43 8.13 -6.82 -2.98
CA ASN A 43 6.82 -6.18 -2.86
C ASN A 43 6.94 -4.70 -2.53
N VAL A 44 6.01 -3.94 -3.10
CA VAL A 44 5.93 -2.50 -2.95
C VAL A 44 4.53 -2.07 -2.55
N THR A 45 4.43 -0.90 -1.95
CA THR A 45 3.15 -0.34 -1.48
C THR A 45 2.64 0.77 -2.39
N CYS A 46 3.56 1.55 -2.98
CA CYS A 46 3.20 2.67 -3.83
C CYS A 46 4.38 3.22 -4.65
N ARG A 47 4.05 4.05 -5.64
CA ARG A 47 5.00 4.87 -6.41
C ARG A 47 4.96 6.34 -5.95
N ARG A 48 6.12 6.99 -5.80
CA ARG A 48 6.24 8.43 -5.56
C ARG A 48 7.26 9.05 -6.53
N THR A 49 7.02 10.29 -6.93
CA THR A 49 8.03 11.12 -7.57
C THR A 49 8.78 11.87 -6.47
N ALA A 50 10.10 11.72 -6.40
CA ALA A 50 10.99 12.33 -5.42
C ALA A 50 12.45 12.23 -5.87
N TRP A 51 13.35 12.98 -5.22
CA TRP A 51 14.80 12.98 -5.47
C TRP A 51 15.15 13.09 -6.96
N GLU A 52 15.47 14.30 -7.39
CA GLU A 52 15.74 14.61 -8.81
C GLU A 52 14.53 14.39 -9.73
N ASP A 53 13.31 14.58 -9.21
CA ASP A 53 12.05 14.41 -9.96
C ASP A 53 11.89 13.01 -10.61
N ARG A 54 12.54 12.00 -10.04
CA ARG A 54 12.46 10.61 -10.50
C ARG A 54 11.35 9.85 -9.79
N ASP A 55 10.90 8.75 -10.42
CA ASP A 55 9.92 7.86 -9.81
C ASP A 55 10.61 6.78 -8.97
N TRP A 56 10.03 6.51 -7.80
CA TRP A 56 10.53 5.56 -6.81
C TRP A 56 9.41 4.69 -6.29
N TYR A 57 9.70 3.41 -6.11
CA TYR A 57 8.79 2.47 -5.47
C TYR A 57 9.11 2.33 -3.99
N ARG A 58 8.11 2.51 -3.14
CA ARG A 58 8.23 2.26 -1.70
C ARG A 58 8.05 0.78 -1.41
N LEU A 59 9.02 0.17 -0.75
CA LEU A 59 8.98 -1.24 -0.35
C LEU A 59 7.87 -1.48 0.68
N LEU A 60 7.36 -2.71 0.70
CA LEU A 60 6.42 -3.18 1.73
C LEU A 60 7.09 -3.29 3.10
N ASN A 61 8.25 -3.94 3.15
CA ASN A 61 9.02 -4.16 4.35
C ASN A 61 10.30 -3.33 4.28
N PRO A 62 10.41 -2.25 5.07
CA PRO A 62 11.63 -1.45 5.19
C PRO A 62 12.63 -2.05 6.20
N ASP A 63 12.25 -3.15 6.86
CA ASP A 63 13.10 -3.88 7.79
C ASP A 63 13.94 -4.94 7.05
N GLY A 64 15.00 -5.42 7.70
CA GLY A 64 15.88 -6.47 7.14
C GLY A 64 17.09 -5.95 6.36
N TRP A 65 17.26 -4.64 6.26
CA TRP A 65 18.44 -4.00 5.66
C TRP A 65 19.52 -3.69 6.69
N ASP A 66 20.75 -3.46 6.24
CA ASP A 66 21.91 -3.22 7.11
C ASP A 66 21.74 -2.00 8.03
N ALA A 67 20.92 -1.04 7.61
CA ALA A 67 20.60 0.16 8.37
C ALA A 67 19.10 0.25 8.66
N PRO A 68 18.72 0.72 9.86
CA PRO A 68 17.31 0.90 10.21
C PRO A 68 16.67 1.97 9.33
N ALA A 69 15.50 1.65 8.79
CA ALA A 69 14.74 2.55 7.93
C ALA A 69 13.26 2.53 8.31
N THR A 70 12.63 3.70 8.33
CA THR A 70 11.16 3.79 8.48
C THR A 70 10.45 3.52 7.16
N SER A 71 11.16 3.71 6.04
CA SER A 71 10.71 3.43 4.69
C SER A 71 11.92 3.14 3.82
N ALA A 72 11.79 2.16 2.94
CA ALA A 72 12.80 1.79 1.96
C ALA A 72 12.25 1.99 0.55
N TYR A 73 13.13 2.32 -0.39
CA TYR A 73 12.80 2.70 -1.76
C TYR A 73 13.77 2.09 -2.76
N VAL A 74 13.27 1.81 -3.95
CA VAL A 74 14.07 1.44 -5.13
C VAL A 74 13.65 2.31 -6.32
N SER A 75 14.62 2.60 -7.19
CA SER A 75 14.40 3.43 -8.37
C SER A 75 13.48 2.75 -9.38
N ALA A 76 12.51 3.48 -9.92
CA ALA A 76 11.70 3.01 -11.04
C ALA A 76 12.45 2.99 -12.38
N ASP A 77 13.63 3.64 -12.46
CA ASP A 77 14.48 3.57 -13.66
C ASP A 77 15.26 2.25 -13.72
N GLU A 78 15.49 1.62 -12.55
CA GLU A 78 16.25 0.38 -12.41
C GLU A 78 15.36 -0.85 -12.22
N THR A 79 14.05 -0.64 -12.07
CA THR A 79 13.05 -1.70 -11.83
C THR A 79 11.81 -1.53 -12.69
N HIS A 80 11.09 -2.61 -12.93
CA HIS A 80 9.79 -2.60 -13.60
C HIS A 80 8.78 -3.43 -12.82
N GLU A 81 7.49 -3.21 -13.09
CA GLU A 81 6.42 -3.99 -12.48
C GLU A 81 6.56 -5.47 -12.89
N LEU A 82 6.54 -6.38 -11.91
CA LEU A 82 6.81 -7.81 -12.13
C LEU A 82 5.82 -8.46 -13.10
N ASN A 83 4.54 -8.05 -13.05
CA ASN A 83 3.60 -8.40 -14.11
C ASN A 83 3.08 -7.10 -14.73
N PRO A 84 3.57 -6.69 -15.91
CA PRO A 84 3.06 -5.52 -16.62
C PRO A 84 1.60 -5.73 -17.03
N GLY A 85 0.76 -4.70 -16.90
CA GLY A 85 -0.63 -4.73 -17.39
C GLY A 85 -1.64 -5.39 -16.44
N GLN A 86 -1.32 -5.56 -15.15
CA GLN A 86 -2.33 -5.98 -14.16
C GLN A 86 -3.44 -4.94 -14.07
N PRO A 87 -4.69 -5.35 -13.81
CA PRO A 87 -5.83 -4.42 -13.76
C PRO A 87 -5.70 -3.34 -12.67
N TYR A 88 -4.81 -3.54 -11.69
CA TYR A 88 -4.56 -2.60 -10.61
C TYR A 88 -3.09 -2.14 -10.64
N PRO A 89 -2.78 -1.00 -11.29
CA PRO A 89 -1.44 -0.46 -11.30
C PRO A 89 -0.98 -0.08 -9.89
N ILE A 90 0.33 -0.02 -9.67
CA ILE A 90 0.89 0.40 -8.39
C ILE A 90 0.37 1.79 -8.04
N PRO A 91 -0.32 1.98 -6.90
CA PRO A 91 -0.95 3.24 -6.58
C PRO A 91 0.10 4.32 -6.26
N SER A 92 -0.22 5.59 -6.53
CA SER A 92 0.61 6.69 -6.05
C SER A 92 0.60 6.76 -4.52
N CYS A 93 1.75 7.06 -3.90
CA CYS A 93 1.86 7.21 -2.44
C CYS A 93 0.96 8.33 -1.91
N LYS A 94 0.66 9.34 -2.74
CA LYS A 94 -0.29 10.42 -2.41
C LYS A 94 -1.72 9.90 -2.20
N ASN A 95 -2.09 8.82 -2.89
CA ASN A 95 -3.45 8.27 -2.90
C ASN A 95 -3.69 7.17 -1.84
N LEU A 96 -2.64 6.65 -1.20
CA LEU A 96 -2.77 5.64 -0.14
C LEU A 96 -3.57 6.17 1.06
N GLY A 97 -3.41 7.45 1.41
CA GLY A 97 -4.20 8.11 2.46
C GLY A 97 -5.69 8.26 2.09
N CYS A 98 -5.98 8.53 0.82
CA CYS A 98 -7.35 8.69 0.33
C CYS A 98 -8.12 7.37 0.28
N ARG A 99 -7.48 6.26 -0.11
CA ARG A 99 -8.11 4.92 -0.07
C ARG A 99 -8.43 4.46 1.36
N ARG A 100 -7.53 4.71 2.33
CA ARG A 100 -7.81 4.41 3.75
C ARG A 100 -8.99 5.24 4.30
N LYS A 101 -9.09 6.52 3.91
CA LYS A 101 -10.22 7.38 4.31
C LYS A 101 -11.54 6.98 3.65
N ALA A 102 -11.54 6.55 2.39
CA ALA A 102 -12.74 6.07 1.71
C ALA A 102 -13.29 4.79 2.37
N GLY A 103 -12.42 3.85 2.78
CA GLY A 103 -12.82 2.67 3.55
C GLY A 103 -13.42 3.00 4.92
N GLN A 104 -12.89 4.02 5.62
CA GLN A 104 -13.47 4.51 6.88
C GLN A 104 -14.82 5.23 6.68
N ALA A 105 -14.98 5.99 5.59
CA ALA A 105 -16.24 6.64 5.25
C ALA A 105 -17.34 5.64 4.90
N ALA A 106 -17.00 4.55 4.19
CA ALA A 106 -17.94 3.47 3.89
C ALA A 106 -18.39 2.73 5.16
N ALA A 107 -17.47 2.47 6.11
CA ALA A 107 -17.82 1.87 7.40
C ALA A 107 -18.74 2.76 8.25
N ALA A 108 -18.54 4.08 8.24
CA ALA A 108 -19.42 5.03 8.93
C ALA A 108 -20.81 5.16 8.27
N GLY A 109 -20.88 5.10 6.94
CA GLY A 109 -22.14 5.19 6.19
C GLY A 109 -23.08 4.00 6.44
N VAL A 110 -22.55 2.79 6.58
CA VAL A 110 -23.35 1.59 6.89
C VAL A 110 -23.92 1.65 8.32
N LEU A 111 -23.15 2.16 9.29
CA LEU A 111 -23.63 2.34 10.67
C LEU A 111 -24.72 3.42 10.77
N ALA A 112 -24.61 4.51 10.01
CA ALA A 112 -25.61 5.57 10.01
C ALA A 112 -26.96 5.13 9.39
N ALA A 113 -26.95 4.31 8.35
CA ALA A 113 -28.17 3.79 7.73
C ALA A 113 -28.93 2.78 8.61
N GLY A 114 -28.21 1.98 9.40
CA GLY A 114 -28.81 1.04 10.37
C GLY A 114 -29.46 1.74 11.57
N ALA A 115 -28.89 2.86 12.03
CA ALA A 115 -29.44 3.62 13.16
C ALA A 115 -30.78 4.32 12.81
N ILE A 116 -30.91 4.86 11.60
CA ILE A 116 -32.14 5.59 11.19
C ILE A 116 -33.33 4.64 11.02
N THR A 117 -33.10 3.41 10.55
CA THR A 117 -34.17 2.39 10.44
C THR A 117 -34.59 1.82 11.79
N ALA A 118 -33.65 1.65 12.73
CA ALA A 118 -33.96 1.19 14.09
C ALA A 118 -34.75 2.21 14.93
N ILE A 119 -34.45 3.51 14.81
CA ILE A 119 -35.17 4.57 15.55
C ILE A 119 -36.62 4.71 15.05
N ARG A 120 -36.86 4.55 13.74
CA ARG A 120 -38.19 4.71 13.15
C ARG A 120 -39.14 3.55 13.46
N SER A 121 -38.62 2.35 13.74
CA SER A 121 -39.45 1.18 14.11
C SER A 121 -39.87 1.20 15.58
N TRP A 122 -39.03 1.72 16.48
CA TRP A 122 -39.35 1.86 17.92
C TRP A 122 -40.41 2.93 18.18
N ARG A 123 -40.38 4.02 17.42
CA ARG A 123 -41.38 5.10 17.56
C ARG A 123 -42.80 4.65 17.18
N ARG A 124 -42.96 3.69 16.26
CA ARG A 124 -44.27 3.15 15.90
C ARG A 124 -44.85 2.15 16.91
N ARG A 125 -44.02 1.51 17.74
CA ARG A 125 -44.52 0.58 18.77
C ARG A 125 -44.94 1.25 20.08
N SER A 126 -44.52 2.50 20.29
CA SER A 126 -44.79 3.20 21.55
C SER A 126 -46.13 3.95 21.55
N ASP A 127 -46.81 4.03 20.40
CA ASP A 127 -48.10 4.72 20.22
C ASP A 127 -49.31 3.77 20.28
N SER A 128 -49.27 2.77 21.16
CA SER A 128 -50.46 2.00 21.51
C SER A 128 -50.53 1.77 23.01
N PRO A 129 -50.93 2.79 23.80
CA PRO A 129 -51.62 2.53 25.05
C PRO A 129 -53.06 2.12 24.70
N GLY A 130 -53.43 0.91 25.10
CA GLY A 130 -54.78 0.40 24.89
C GLY A 130 -55.84 1.18 25.64
N THR A 131 -57.06 1.17 25.10
CA THR A 131 -58.30 1.32 25.86
C THR A 131 -59.36 0.42 25.23
N ALA A 132 -59.87 -0.48 26.05
CA ALA A 132 -61.25 -0.94 25.99
C ALA A 132 -62.21 0.23 26.25
#